data_AF-A0A2R5HDA9-F1
#
_entry.id   AF-A0A2R5HDA9-F1
#
_cell.length_a   1.000
_cell.length_b   1.000
_cell.length_c   1.000
_cell.angle_alpha   90.00
_cell.angle_beta   90.00
_cell.angle_gamma   90.00
#
_symmetry.space_group_name_H-M   'P 1'
#
loop_
_entity.id
_entity.type
_entity.pdbx_description
1 polymer ?
#
loop_
_entity_poly.entity_id
_entity_poly.type
_entity_poly.pdbx_seq_one_letter_code
_entity_poly.pdbx_strand_id
1 'polypeptide(L)'
;MPDTDMELNILDNKEKIKALEGKERLAVYVFCHNYRSIRQLSKYGELLYSSQKAKYGLLYIDKKDLDENLEKLRGLKAVRKVRVSQMDKLSDNFSEAFEQTNQAVKEEMAEMGLLDEA
;
A
#
# COMPACT_ATOMS: atom_id res chain seq x y z
N MET A 1 55.94 10.83 7.42
CA MET A 1 54.84 9.86 7.46
C MET A 1 53.57 10.68 7.62
N PRO A 2 52.55 10.51 6.75
CA PRO A 2 51.31 11.26 6.91
C PRO A 2 50.48 10.62 8.02
N ASP A 3 49.96 11.48 8.88
CA ASP A 3 49.35 11.14 10.16
C ASP A 3 48.08 10.29 10.00
N THR A 4 47.97 9.27 10.84
CA THR A 4 46.89 8.26 10.90
C THR A 4 45.53 8.87 11.30
N ASP A 5 45.48 10.17 11.57
CA ASP A 5 44.30 10.90 12.01
C ASP A 5 43.35 11.28 10.86
N MET A 6 43.77 11.11 9.60
CA MET A 6 42.94 11.45 8.42
C MET A 6 41.92 10.36 8.06
N GLU A 7 42.11 9.11 8.50
CA GLU A 7 41.21 7.99 8.20
C GLU A 7 40.01 7.87 9.15
N LEU A 8 40.02 8.58 10.28
CA LEU A 8 38.96 8.50 11.29
C LEU A 8 37.76 9.42 10.98
N ASN A 9 37.89 10.35 10.03
CA ASN A 9 36.88 11.37 9.75
C ASN A 9 35.73 10.92 8.80
N ILE A 10 35.76 9.67 8.32
CA ILE A 10 34.70 9.11 7.46
C ILE A 10 33.67 8.31 8.30
N LEU A 11 34.05 7.79 9.47
CA LEU A 11 33.16 6.96 10.29
C LEU A 11 32.18 7.78 11.15
N ASP A 12 32.52 9.01 11.53
CA ASP A 12 31.66 9.85 12.38
C ASP A 12 30.44 10.45 11.63
N ASN A 13 30.43 10.41 10.30
CA ASN A 13 29.31 10.91 9.49
C ASN A 13 28.20 9.87 9.25
N LYS A 14 28.30 8.65 9.81
CA LYS A 14 27.20 7.65 9.75
C LYS A 14 26.05 7.95 10.72
N GLU A 15 26.28 8.73 11.77
CA GLU A 15 25.29 8.95 12.84
C GLU A 15 24.23 10.03 12.54
N LYS A 16 24.24 10.64 11.35
CA LYS A 16 23.23 11.62 10.93
C LYS A 16 22.49 11.26 9.64
N ILE A 17 22.49 9.99 9.25
CA ILE A 17 21.48 9.53 8.28
C ILE A 17 20.18 9.39 9.06
N LYS A 18 19.34 10.42 9.02
CA LYS A 18 17.99 10.38 9.57
C LYS A 18 17.27 9.20 8.90
N ALA A 19 17.02 8.13 9.64
CA ALA A 19 16.25 7.01 9.14
C ALA A 19 14.91 7.54 8.63
N LEU A 20 14.63 7.32 7.34
CA LEU A 20 13.33 7.62 6.76
C LEU A 20 12.35 6.60 7.36
N GLU A 21 11.74 6.93 8.49
CA GLU A 21 10.61 6.16 9.01
C GLU A 21 9.50 6.21 7.94
N GLY A 22 9.38 5.13 7.17
CA GLY A 22 8.34 4.96 6.19
C GLY A 22 7.00 4.93 6.90
N LYS A 23 6.23 6.01 6.82
CA LYS A 23 4.90 6.06 7.40
C LYS A 23 3.99 5.15 6.56
N GLU A 24 3.48 4.08 7.17
CA GLU A 24 2.52 3.18 6.52
C GLU A 24 1.21 3.93 6.21
N ARG A 25 0.99 4.17 4.91
CA ARG A 25 -0.17 4.88 4.38
C ARG A 25 -0.93 3.98 3.42
N LEU A 26 -2.25 4.01 3.51
CA LEU A 26 -3.15 3.25 2.66
C LEU A 26 -3.93 4.18 1.73
N ALA A 27 -4.01 3.77 0.47
CA ALA A 27 -4.85 4.43 -0.52
C ALA A 27 -6.33 4.06 -0.31
N VAL A 28 -7.18 5.07 -0.27
CA VAL A 28 -8.63 4.96 -0.12
C VAL A 28 -9.31 5.72 -1.27
N TYR A 29 -10.11 4.99 -2.03
CA TYR A 29 -10.92 5.54 -3.11
C TYR A 29 -12.31 5.87 -2.57
N VAL A 30 -12.67 7.16 -2.60
CA VAL A 30 -13.96 7.65 -2.12
C VAL A 30 -14.75 8.18 -3.30
N PHE A 31 -15.90 7.57 -3.57
CA PHE A 31 -16.84 7.99 -4.60
C PHE A 31 -17.94 8.85 -3.98
N CYS A 32 -18.18 10.02 -4.54
CA CYS A 32 -19.15 10.99 -4.02
C CYS A 32 -20.26 11.29 -5.03
N HIS A 33 -21.41 11.76 -4.53
CA HIS A 33 -22.51 12.23 -5.36
C HIS A 33 -22.18 13.55 -6.08
N ASN A 34 -21.44 14.43 -5.40
CA ASN A 34 -21.12 15.79 -5.84
C ASN A 34 -19.61 16.08 -5.75
N TYR A 35 -19.03 16.70 -6.78
CA TYR A 35 -17.60 17.02 -6.82
C TYR A 35 -17.15 17.97 -5.69
N ARG A 36 -18.00 18.93 -5.29
CA ARG A 36 -17.69 19.89 -4.20
C ARG A 36 -17.38 19.20 -2.87
N SER A 37 -18.00 18.04 -2.60
CA SER A 37 -17.78 17.29 -1.36
C SER A 37 -16.39 16.64 -1.30
N ILE A 38 -15.73 16.41 -2.43
CA ILE A 38 -14.41 15.77 -2.48
C ILE A 38 -13.36 16.65 -1.79
N ARG A 39 -13.48 17.97 -1.90
CA ARG A 39 -12.59 18.92 -1.18
C ARG A 39 -12.74 18.82 0.35
N GLN A 40 -13.87 18.34 0.86
CA GLN A 40 -14.05 18.15 2.30
C GLN A 40 -13.35 16.87 2.79
N LEU A 41 -13.02 15.94 1.88
CA LEU A 41 -12.36 14.69 2.23
C LEU A 41 -10.91 14.89 2.67
N SER A 42 -10.28 16.02 2.31
CA SER A 42 -8.92 16.37 2.77
C SER A 42 -8.81 16.53 4.29
N LYS A 43 -9.94 16.57 5.01
CA LYS A 43 -9.97 16.56 6.48
C LYS A 43 -9.64 15.20 7.09
N TYR A 44 -9.86 14.12 6.35
CA TYR A 44 -9.67 12.74 6.83
C TYR A 44 -8.36 12.12 6.34
N GLY A 45 -7.61 12.83 5.50
CA GLY A 45 -6.38 12.33 4.91
C GLY A 45 -5.88 13.23 3.79
N GLU A 46 -4.79 12.82 3.15
CA GLU A 46 -4.16 13.56 2.07
C GLU A 46 -4.85 13.25 0.73
N LEU A 47 -5.45 14.26 0.10
CA LEU A 47 -6.11 14.10 -1.19
C LEU A 47 -5.07 14.19 -2.32
N LEU A 48 -4.69 13.03 -2.87
CA LEU A 48 -3.70 12.94 -3.93
C LEU A 48 -4.28 13.26 -5.30
N TYR A 49 -5.49 12.77 -5.57
CA TYR A 49 -6.13 12.94 -6.87
C TYR A 49 -7.65 13.09 -6.71
N SER A 50 -8.26 13.85 -7.61
CA SER A 50 -9.71 13.96 -7.69
C SER A 50 -10.17 14.07 -9.14
N SER A 51 -11.18 13.28 -9.51
CA SER A 51 -11.79 13.34 -10.84
C SER A 51 -13.12 14.08 -10.79
N GLN A 52 -13.27 15.13 -11.60
CA GLN A 52 -14.53 15.84 -11.74
C GLN A 52 -15.59 15.05 -12.50
N LYS A 53 -15.20 14.29 -13.54
CA LYS A 53 -16.10 13.49 -14.38
C LYS A 53 -16.67 12.28 -13.61
N ALA A 54 -15.79 11.51 -12.97
CA ALA A 54 -16.16 10.30 -12.26
C ALA A 54 -16.53 10.55 -10.78
N LYS A 55 -16.35 11.78 -10.29
CA LYS A 55 -16.71 12.23 -8.93
C LYS A 55 -16.13 11.33 -7.83
N TYR A 56 -14.85 11.00 -7.94
CA TYR A 56 -14.13 10.27 -6.90
C TYR A 56 -12.84 10.97 -6.52
N GLY A 57 -12.40 10.74 -5.29
CA GLY A 57 -11.12 11.16 -4.75
C GLY A 57 -10.26 9.95 -4.40
N LEU A 58 -8.95 10.08 -4.59
CA LEU A 58 -7.92 9.21 -4.06
C LEU A 58 -7.33 9.88 -2.83
N LEU A 59 -7.55 9.26 -1.67
CA LEU A 59 -7.12 9.76 -0.37
C LEU A 59 -6.05 8.82 0.18
N TYR A 60 -4.94 9.34 0.66
CA TYR A 60 -4.01 8.59 1.51
C TYR A 60 -4.37 8.83 2.97
N ILE A 61 -4.55 7.74 3.72
CA ILE A 61 -4.81 7.76 5.15
C ILE A 61 -3.72 6.94 5.83
N ASP A 62 -3.23 7.41 6.98
CA ASP A 62 -2.31 6.64 7.80
C ASP A 62 -3.01 5.40 8.35
N LYS A 63 -2.31 4.25 8.34
CA LYS A 63 -2.89 2.96 8.74
C LYS A 63 -3.43 2.95 10.16
N LYS A 64 -2.82 3.73 11.06
CA LYS A 64 -3.23 3.89 12.47
C LYS A 64 -4.63 4.51 12.61
N ASP A 65 -4.98 5.41 11.72
CA ASP A 65 -6.23 6.18 11.78
C ASP A 65 -7.27 5.68 10.78
N LEU A 66 -6.97 4.56 10.08
CA LEU A 66 -7.76 4.07 8.96
C LEU A 66 -9.18 3.72 9.39
N ASP A 67 -9.34 2.90 10.43
CA ASP A 67 -10.65 2.37 10.81
C ASP A 67 -11.61 3.48 11.25
N GLU A 68 -11.15 4.41 12.08
CA GLU A 68 -11.93 5.57 12.48
C GLU A 68 -12.33 6.45 11.29
N ASN A 69 -11.38 6.71 10.38
CA ASN A 69 -11.65 7.55 9.21
C ASN A 69 -12.59 6.85 8.23
N LEU A 70 -12.53 5.53 8.09
CA LEU A 70 -13.45 4.76 7.26
C LEU A 70 -14.87 4.82 7.78
N GLU A 71 -15.09 4.71 9.09
CA GLU A 71 -16.41 4.86 9.69
C GLU A 71 -17.00 6.25 9.44
N LYS A 72 -16.20 7.30 9.69
CA LYS A 72 -16.59 8.70 9.43
C LYS A 72 -16.94 8.91 7.95
N LEU A 73 -16.12 8.40 7.03
CA LEU A 73 -16.34 8.52 5.59
C LEU A 73 -17.60 7.81 5.13
N ARG A 74 -17.91 6.63 5.68
CA ARG A 74 -19.13 5.88 5.35
C ARG A 74 -20.40 6.56 5.87
N GLY A 75 -20.32 7.31 6.98
CA GLY A 75 -21.44 8.06 7.54
C GLY A 75 -21.82 9.34 6.77
N LEU A 76 -20.96 9.82 5.87
CA LEU A 76 -21.21 11.05 5.11
C LEU A 76 -22.27 10.83 4.03
N LYS A 77 -23.37 11.60 4.07
CA LYS A 77 -24.43 11.59 3.04
C LYS A 77 -23.92 11.90 1.62
N ALA A 78 -22.78 12.58 1.50
CA ALA A 78 -22.18 12.91 0.22
C ALA A 78 -21.44 11.73 -0.44
N VAL A 79 -21.09 10.71 0.35
CA VAL A 79 -20.31 9.55 -0.08
C VAL A 79 -21.25 8.45 -0.56
N ARG A 80 -21.01 7.98 -1.78
CA ARG A 80 -21.73 6.88 -2.42
C ARG A 80 -21.09 5.53 -2.10
N LYS A 81 -19.76 5.48 -2.14
CA LYS A 81 -18.99 4.24 -1.94
C LYS A 81 -17.58 4.58 -1.47
N VAL A 82 -17.05 3.75 -0.57
CA VAL A 82 -15.65 3.79 -0.15
C VAL A 82 -15.01 2.45 -0.53
N ARG A 83 -13.82 2.48 -1.14
CA ARG A 83 -12.99 1.29 -1.39
C ARG A 83 -11.59 1.52 -0.86
N VAL A 84 -11.11 0.57 -0.06
CA VAL A 84 -9.74 0.58 0.47
C VAL A 84 -8.85 -0.22 -0.47
N SER A 85 -7.63 0.27 -0.69
CA SER A 85 -6.60 -0.46 -1.43
C SER A 85 -6.22 -1.73 -0.69
N GLN A 86 -6.04 -2.82 -1.45
CA GLN A 86 -5.54 -4.09 -0.93
C GLN A 86 -4.05 -4.29 -1.21
N MET A 87 -3.34 -3.26 -1.68
CA MET A 87 -1.91 -3.35 -2.00
C MET A 87 -1.08 -3.80 -0.79
N ASP A 88 -1.39 -3.34 0.42
CA ASP A 88 -0.74 -3.81 1.66
C ASP A 88 -0.91 -5.32 1.92
N LYS A 89 -1.91 -5.96 1.34
CA LYS A 89 -2.17 -7.40 1.52
C LYS A 89 -1.43 -8.25 0.51
N LEU A 90 -0.82 -7.65 -0.50
CA LEU A 90 -0.07 -8.37 -1.51
C LEU A 90 1.29 -8.72 -0.93
N SER A 91 1.65 -10.00 -0.93
CA SER A 91 2.96 -10.45 -0.54
C SER A 91 3.99 -10.10 -1.62
N ASP A 92 5.05 -9.40 -1.26
CA ASP A 92 6.18 -9.14 -2.17
C ASP A 92 7.09 -10.38 -2.37
N ASN A 93 6.84 -11.47 -1.64
CA ASN A 93 7.54 -12.73 -1.75
C ASN A 93 7.00 -13.58 -2.92
N PHE A 94 7.47 -13.27 -4.13
CA PHE A 94 7.07 -14.00 -5.34
C PHE A 94 7.56 -15.45 -5.39
N SER A 95 8.68 -15.78 -4.73
CA SER A 95 9.24 -17.14 -4.74
C SER A 95 8.34 -18.16 -4.06
N GLU A 96 7.84 -17.85 -2.85
CA GLU A 96 6.96 -18.75 -2.09
C GLU A 96 5.61 -18.93 -2.78
N ALA A 97 5.07 -17.86 -3.37
CA ALA A 97 3.84 -17.91 -4.16
C ALA A 97 4.00 -18.81 -5.40
N PHE A 98 5.15 -18.74 -6.08
CA PHE A 98 5.43 -19.57 -7.25
C PHE A 98 5.56 -21.05 -6.89
N GLU A 99 6.22 -21.37 -5.78
CA GLU A 99 6.34 -22.75 -5.29
C GLU A 99 4.98 -23.37 -4.96
N GLN A 100 4.09 -22.62 -4.31
CA GLN A 100 2.73 -23.06 -4.01
C GLN A 100 1.91 -23.29 -5.29
N THR A 101 2.01 -22.42 -6.28
CA THR A 101 1.31 -22.63 -7.57
C THR A 101 1.80 -23.86 -8.31
N ASN A 102 3.11 -24.14 -8.27
CA ASN A 102 3.67 -25.32 -8.92
C ASN A 102 3.28 -26.62 -8.21
N GLN A 103 3.11 -26.58 -6.89
CA GLN A 103 2.61 -27.72 -6.11
C GLN A 103 1.13 -27.99 -6.44
N ALA A 104 0.29 -26.95 -6.45
CA ALA A 104 -1.12 -27.09 -6.81
C ALA A 104 -1.31 -27.62 -8.24
N VAL A 105 -0.53 -27.12 -9.22
CA VAL A 105 -0.58 -27.64 -10.60
C VAL A 105 -0.11 -29.08 -10.69
N LYS A 106 0.92 -29.48 -9.92
CA LYS A 106 1.36 -30.88 -9.87
C LYS A 106 0.30 -31.80 -9.28
N GLU A 107 -0.42 -31.35 -8.25
CA GLU A 107 -1.53 -32.07 -7.64
C GLU A 107 -2.71 -32.21 -8.61
N GLU A 108 -3.10 -31.14 -9.32
CA GLU A 108 -4.14 -31.18 -10.35
C GLU A 108 -3.76 -32.09 -11.54
N MET A 109 -2.50 -32.07 -11.97
CA MET A 109 -2.00 -32.95 -13.04
C MET A 109 -1.98 -34.43 -12.62
N ALA A 110 -1.73 -34.71 -11.33
CA ALA A 110 -1.79 -36.05 -10.76
C ALA A 110 -3.25 -36.55 -10.64
N GLU A 111 -4.18 -35.67 -10.27
CA GLU A 111 -5.63 -36.00 -10.22
C GLU A 111 -6.25 -36.21 -11.60
N MET A 112 -5.77 -35.52 -12.64
CA MET A 112 -6.19 -35.74 -14.03
C MET A 112 -5.56 -36.98 -14.69
N GLY A 113 -4.71 -37.74 -13.98
CA GLY A 113 -4.12 -38.98 -14.49
C GLY A 113 -3.19 -38.78 -15.69
N LEU A 114 -2.61 -37.59 -15.86
CA LEU A 114 -1.71 -37.25 -16.97
C LEU A 114 -0.22 -37.50 -16.64
N LEU A 115 0.07 -38.07 -15.48
CA LEU A 115 1.42 -38.50 -15.06
C LEU A 115 1.51 -40.02 -15.02
N ASP A 116 1.13 -40.68 -16.11
CA ASP A 116 1.66 -41.99 -16.44
C ASP A 116 2.46 -41.91 -17.74
N GLU A 117 3.71 -42.38 -17.60
CA GLU A 117 4.72 -42.75 -18.60
C GLU A 117 5.74 -41.70 -19.10
N ALA A 118 6.98 -42.00 -18.65
CA ALA A 118 8.33 -41.76 -19.20
C ALA A 118 9.06 -40.45 -18.83
#